data_AF-A0A1N7QE89-F1
#
_entry.id   AF-A0A1N7QE89-F1
#
_cell.length_a   1.000
_cell.length_b   1.000
_cell.length_c   1.000
_cell.angle_alpha   90.00
_cell.angle_beta   90.00
_cell.angle_gamma   90.00
#
_symmetry.space_group_name_H-M   'P 1'
#
loop_
_entity.id
_entity.type
_entity.pdbx_description
1 polymer ?
#
loop_
_entity_poly.entity_id
_entity_poly.type
_entity_poly.pdbx_seq_one_letter_code
_entity_poly.pdbx_strand_id
1 'polypeptide(L)' 'MTSITFAPENNNCVQTDVVTRNYTYDPVSKKFWYEAEQDFSYIISQLTQTDMVFEDHLADVDGDGIKDVIKFYFRRIK' A
#
# COMPACT_ATOMS: atom_id res chain seq x y z
N MET A 1 -1.76 -9.44 -4.90
CA MET A 1 -0.96 -9.16 -3.70
C MET A 1 -1.69 -9.76 -2.51
N THR A 2 -0.98 -10.47 -1.65
CA THR A 2 -1.53 -11.00 -0.40
C THR A 2 -1.07 -10.10 0.74
N SER A 3 -2.01 -9.53 1.48
CA SER A 3 -1.75 -8.79 2.71
C SER A 3 -2.13 -9.65 3.90
N ILE A 4 -1.28 -9.62 4.94
CA ILE A 4 -1.52 -10.29 6.21
C ILE A 4 -1.59 -9.21 7.27
N THR A 5 -2.69 -9.16 8.00
CA THR A 5 -2.89 -8.23 9.11
C THR A 5 -2.63 -8.94 10.41
N PHE A 6 -1.93 -8.28 11.32
CA PHE A 6 -1.74 -8.72 12.69
C PHE A 6 -2.34 -7.68 13.63
N ALA A 7 -3.04 -8.14 14.68
CA ALA A 7 -3.64 -7.28 15.68
C ALA A 7 -3.36 -7.81 17.10
N PRO A 8 -3.41 -6.95 18.13
CA PRO A 8 -3.25 -7.40 19.50
C PRO A 8 -4.50 -8.14 20.00
N GLU A 9 -4.30 -9.37 20.49
CA GLU A 9 -5.30 -10.15 21.22
C GLU A 9 -4.67 -10.69 22.50
N ASN A 10 -5.24 -10.35 23.67
CA ASN A 10 -4.76 -10.81 24.98
C ASN A 10 -3.23 -10.58 25.19
N ASN A 11 -2.74 -9.38 24.88
CA ASN A 11 -1.31 -9.00 24.90
C ASN A 11 -0.39 -9.78 23.92
N ASN A 12 -0.95 -10.59 23.03
CA ASN A 12 -0.20 -11.26 21.97
C ASN A 12 -0.51 -10.63 20.62
N CYS A 13 0.48 -10.56 19.73
CA CYS A 13 0.25 -10.17 18.35
C CYS A 13 -0.19 -11.42 17.57
N VAL A 14 -1.45 -11.46 17.16
CA VAL A 14 -2.04 -12.60 16.44
C VAL A 14 -2.36 -12.20 15.00
N GLN A 15 -2.25 -13.15 14.09
CA GLN A 15 -2.68 -12.96 12.71
C GLN A 15 -4.21 -12.93 12.66
N THR A 16 -4.81 -11.85 12.15
CA THR A 16 -6.27 -11.71 12.08
C THR A 16 -6.82 -12.00 10.69
N ASP A 17 -6.23 -11.37 9.67
CA ASP A 17 -6.77 -11.38 8.32
C ASP A 17 -5.70 -11.73 7.30
N VAL A 18 -6.07 -12.57 6.34
CA VAL A 18 -5.27 -12.83 5.14
C VAL A 18 -6.15 -12.51 3.95
N VAL A 19 -5.80 -11.44 3.23
CA VAL A 19 -6.56 -10.99 2.07
C VAL A 19 -5.68 -11.12 0.84
N THR A 20 -6.14 -11.88 -0.14
CA THR A 20 -5.49 -11.93 -1.46
C THR A 20 -6.34 -11.18 -2.46
N ARG A 21 -5.75 -10.15 -3.07
CA ARG A 21 -6.42 -9.30 -4.06
C ARG A 21 -5.66 -9.33 -5.38
N ASN A 22 -6.40 -9.34 -6.47
CA ASN A 22 -5.84 -9.07 -7.78
C ASN A 22 -5.48 -7.59 -7.88
N TYR A 23 -4.45 -7.28 -8.64
CA TYR A 23 -3.96 -5.92 -8.82
C TYR A 23 -3.42 -5.76 -10.23
N THR A 24 -3.41 -4.51 -10.69
CA THR A 24 -2.74 -4.10 -11.90
C THR A 24 -1.68 -3.06 -11.56
N TYR A 25 -0.51 -3.19 -12.19
CA TYR A 25 0.56 -2.21 -12.14
C TYR A 25 0.93 -1.81 -13.56
N ASP A 26 0.83 -0.52 -13.86
CA ASP A 26 1.31 0.05 -15.11
C ASP A 26 2.74 0.62 -14.92
N PRO A 27 3.77 0.01 -15.54
CA PRO A 27 5.14 0.46 -15.39
C PRO A 27 5.43 1.83 -16.05
N VAL A 28 4.59 2.30 -16.99
CA VAL A 28 4.77 3.58 -17.67
C VAL A 28 4.31 4.72 -16.78
N SER A 29 3.07 4.66 -16.28
CA SER A 29 2.54 5.67 -15.36
C SER A 29 2.99 5.46 -13.90
N LYS A 30 3.57 4.31 -13.59
CA LYS A 30 3.91 3.83 -12.25
C LYS A 30 2.70 3.71 -11.31
N LYS A 31 1.49 3.65 -11.86
CA LYS A 31 0.26 3.50 -11.09
C LYS A 31 0.02 2.04 -10.73
N PHE A 32 -0.38 1.82 -9.49
CA PHE A 32 -0.80 0.55 -8.94
C PHE A 32 -2.22 0.69 -8.39
N TRP A 33 -3.11 -0.26 -8.69
CA TRP A 33 -4.44 -0.32 -8.09
C TRP A 33 -4.86 -1.77 -7.90
N TYR A 34 -5.73 -1.99 -6.91
CA TYR A 34 -6.45 -3.24 -6.78
C TYR A 34 -7.62 -3.25 -7.77
N GLU A 35 -8.00 -4.44 -8.24
CA GLU A 35 -9.14 -4.55 -9.17
C GLU A 35 -10.40 -3.92 -8.57
N ALA A 36 -11.14 -3.16 -9.40
CA ALA A 36 -12.28 -2.30 -9.05
C ALA A 36 -11.96 -1.01 -8.25
N GLU A 37 -10.68 -0.68 -8.03
CA GLU A 37 -10.23 0.55 -7.34
C GLU A 37 -9.32 1.41 -8.25
N GLN A 38 -9.55 1.42 -9.57
CA GLN A 38 -8.71 2.13 -10.54
C GLN A 38 -8.54 3.62 -10.23
N ASP A 39 -9.61 4.26 -9.75
CA ASP A 39 -9.62 5.70 -9.42
C ASP A 39 -8.87 6.02 -8.12
N PHE A 40 -8.56 5.00 -7.32
CA PHE A 40 -7.85 5.09 -6.05
C PHE A 40 -6.44 4.49 -6.15
N SER A 41 -5.73 4.82 -7.23
CA SER A 41 -4.41 4.27 -7.51
C SER A 41 -3.31 4.86 -6.61
N TYR A 42 -2.36 4.01 -6.22
CA TYR A 42 -1.09 4.41 -5.63
C TYR A 42 -0.05 4.71 -6.71
N ILE A 43 0.96 5.50 -6.38
CA ILE A 43 2.17 5.68 -7.20
C ILE A 43 3.31 4.85 -6.62
N ILE A 44 3.96 4.02 -7.45
CA ILE A 44 5.17 3.30 -7.04
C ILE A 44 6.41 4.16 -7.39
N SER A 45 6.95 4.88 -6.41
CA SER A 45 8.10 5.78 -6.63
C SER A 45 9.45 5.05 -6.64
N GLN A 46 9.54 3.90 -5.98
CA GLN A 46 10.70 3.00 -6.01
C GLN A 46 10.24 1.55 -6.15
N LEU A 47 10.85 0.82 -7.09
CA LEU A 47 10.66 -0.62 -7.25
C LEU A 47 11.99 -1.29 -7.63
N THR A 48 12.52 -2.08 -6.71
CA THR A 48 13.73 -2.89 -6.90
C THR A 48 13.44 -4.34 -6.51
N GLN A 49 14.45 -5.22 -6.60
CA GLN A 49 14.27 -6.61 -6.20
C GLN A 49 14.02 -6.79 -4.69
N THR A 50 14.44 -5.83 -3.87
CA THR A 50 14.37 -5.93 -2.39
C THR A 50 13.51 -4.86 -1.74
N ASP A 51 13.28 -3.75 -2.42
CA ASP A 51 12.66 -2.54 -1.86
C ASP A 51 11.58 -2.02 -2.78
N MET A 52 10.47 -1.59 -2.18
CA MET A 52 9.34 -0.96 -2.86
C MET A 52 8.78 0.17 -2.01
N VAL A 53 8.43 1.30 -2.64
CA VAL A 53 7.79 2.44 -1.97
C VAL A 53 6.48 2.77 -2.68
N PHE A 54 5.37 2.71 -1.95
CA PHE A 54 4.07 3.21 -2.40
C PHE A 54 3.86 4.62 -1.89
N GLU A 55 3.21 5.44 -2.71
CA GLU A 55 2.78 6.78 -2.36
C GLU A 55 1.27 6.89 -2.58
N ASP A 56 0.56 7.34 -1.55
CA ASP A 56 -0.83 7.79 -1.62
C ASP A 56 -0.86 9.32 -1.59
N HIS A 57 -1.63 9.89 -2.51
CA HIS A 57 -1.78 11.33 -2.76
C HIS A 57 -3.25 11.77 -2.66
N LEU A 58 -4.11 10.96 -2.04
CA LEU A 58 -5.57 11.20 -1.99
C LEU A 58 -6.06 11.78 -0.67
N ALA A 59 -5.34 11.55 0.42
CA ALA A 59 -5.71 11.99 1.75
C ALA A 59 -5.17 13.39 2.07
N ASP A 60 -5.95 14.15 2.85
CA ASP A 60 -5.55 15.36 3.56
C ASP A 60 -5.63 15.00 5.05
N VAL A 61 -4.48 14.70 5.65
CA VAL A 61 -4.37 14.13 7.00
C VAL A 61 -4.37 15.23 8.06
N ASP A 62 -3.83 16.40 7.76
CA ASP A 62 -3.74 17.52 8.70
C ASP A 62 -4.85 18.59 8.55
N GLY A 63 -5.64 18.51 7.47
CA GLY A 63 -6.86 19.29 7.26
C GLY A 63 -6.61 20.69 6.69
N ASP A 64 -5.46 20.92 6.05
CA ASP A 64 -5.12 22.22 5.46
C ASP A 64 -5.74 22.45 4.06
N GLY A 65 -6.43 21.44 3.51
CA GLY A 65 -7.06 21.47 2.20
C GLY A 65 -6.10 21.10 1.04
N ILE A 66 -4.85 20.78 1.33
CA ILE A 66 -3.84 20.27 0.41
C ILE A 66 -3.71 18.76 0.63
N LYS A 67 -3.64 17.99 -0.45
CA LYS A 67 -3.44 16.55 -0.32
C LYS A 67 -2.00 16.23 0.07
N ASP A 68 -1.85 15.38 1.06
CA ASP A 68 -0.56 14.91 1.56
C ASP A 68 0.05 13.82 0.68
N VAL A 69 1.34 13.56 0.91
CA VAL A 69 2.05 12.40 0.35
C VAL A 69 2.34 11.40 1.46
N ILE A 70 1.56 10.33 1.52
CA ILE A 70 1.74 9.24 2.48
C ILE A 70 2.60 8.16 1.84
N LYS A 71 3.72 7.80 2.47
CA LYS A 71 4.66 6.81 1.93
C LYS A 71 4.65 5.51 2.72
N PHE A 72 4.52 4.39 2.03
CA PHE A 72 4.63 3.04 2.60
C PHE A 72 5.90 2.38 2.08
N TYR A 73 6.75 1.93 3.00
CA TYR A 73 8.03 1.31 2.69
C TYR A 73 7.93 -0.20 2.87
N PHE A 74 8.22 -0.94 1.81
CA PHE A 74 8.21 -2.39 1.81
C PHE A 74 9.62 -2.93 1.55
N ARG A 75 10.01 -3.90 2.38
CA ARG A 75 11.26 -4.66 2.24
C ARG A 75 10.90 -6.12 2.02
N ARG A 76 11.48 -6.75 1.01
CA ARG A 76 11.35 -8.19 0.80
C ARG A 76 12.03 -8.93 1.95
N ILE A 77 11.25 -9.75 2.66
CA ILE A 77 11.76 -10.69 3.68
C ILE A 77 12.33 -11.92 2.95
N LYS A 78 13.46 -12.46 3.44
CA LYS A 78 14.11 -13.66 2.89
C LYS A 78 13.52 -14.94 3.46
#